data_AF-A0A8J7YFE6-F1
#
_entry.id   AF-A0A8J7YFE6-F1
#
_cell.length_a   1.000
_cell.length_b   1.000
_cell.length_c   1.000
_cell.angle_alpha   90.00
_cell.angle_beta   90.00
_cell.angle_gamma   90.00
#
_symmetry.space_group_name_H-M   'P 1'
#
loop_
_entity.id
_entity.type
_entity.pdbx_description
1 polymer ?
#
loop_
_entity_poly.entity_id
_entity_poly.type
_entity_poly.pdbx_seq_one_letter_code
_entity_poly.pdbx_strand_id
1 'polypeptide(L)'
;MSARLTDETTTVPIADAQDVEIEPGMPWPSAYRGSRYSLVTSREHKQTVFQWKYNDLVAMVDPPTGLLERLSELGKSRGSGKGSVRVTAGGEVLTKIESSEYAYANQAPVDSGWIPVYLGTLDGEPDFDIQVNPEIEASNVTVWSGFPFNHGERWAVSYDNRLIWKWQDYRFYSAFEHPELIEAYQEFRTTAGRLYINEYGHVFVNVPQQQVPESKKSELAAIHSKWEQKTERQNDTAAQRLVTRRLKVTGGGNPEEGHLPLYIGHLSQFDDGLIPRPVVEDETYYVAAAHGEELSDY
;
A
#
# COMPACT_ATOMS: atom_id res chain seq x y z
N MET A 1 2.53 -8.42 -19.86
CA MET A 1 3.75 -7.60 -19.99
C MET A 1 4.34 -7.48 -18.60
N SER A 2 5.64 -7.68 -18.39
CA SER A 2 6.20 -7.51 -17.04
C SER A 2 6.23 -6.04 -16.66
N ALA A 3 5.94 -5.72 -15.41
CA ALA A 3 6.11 -4.36 -14.90
C ALA A 3 7.53 -3.81 -15.16
N ARG A 4 7.63 -2.49 -15.25
CA ARG A 4 8.91 -1.77 -15.40
C ARG A 4 8.90 -0.50 -14.58
N LEU A 5 10.10 -0.05 -14.22
CA LEU A 5 10.31 1.26 -13.63
C LEU A 5 10.48 2.29 -14.75
N THR A 6 9.75 3.40 -14.70
CA THR A 6 9.86 4.52 -15.65
C THR A 6 10.44 5.76 -14.98
N ASP A 7 11.20 6.54 -15.76
CA ASP A 7 11.81 7.79 -15.32
C ASP A 7 10.83 8.94 -15.50
N GLU A 8 9.87 9.03 -14.58
CA GLU A 8 8.88 10.09 -14.53
C GLU A 8 9.12 10.97 -13.31
N THR A 9 9.15 12.29 -13.53
CA THR A 9 9.12 13.26 -12.43
C THR A 9 7.73 13.26 -11.82
N THR A 10 7.67 13.36 -10.49
CA THR A 10 6.40 13.42 -9.75
C THR A 10 6.30 14.71 -8.94
N THR A 11 5.08 15.12 -8.62
CA THR A 11 4.79 16.29 -7.78
C THR A 11 4.31 15.84 -6.41
N VAL A 12 4.94 16.36 -5.37
CA VAL A 12 4.66 15.99 -3.97
C VAL A 12 4.20 17.22 -3.21
N PRO A 13 2.97 17.22 -2.63
CA PRO A 13 2.54 18.28 -1.75
C PRO A 13 3.30 18.19 -0.43
N ILE A 14 3.80 19.34 0.02
CA ILE A 14 4.52 19.53 1.28
C ILE A 14 3.79 20.59 2.11
N ALA A 15 4.32 20.89 3.30
CA ALA A 15 3.74 21.88 4.20
C ALA A 15 3.61 23.27 3.54
N ASP A 16 2.79 24.13 4.14
CA ASP A 16 2.53 25.51 3.67
C ASP A 16 1.92 25.61 2.26
N ALA A 17 1.14 24.59 1.86
CA ALA A 17 0.45 24.51 0.57
C ALA A 17 1.40 24.66 -0.65
N GLN A 18 2.61 24.12 -0.51
CA GLN A 18 3.59 24.08 -1.59
C GLN A 18 3.63 22.69 -2.22
N ASP A 19 4.02 22.68 -3.49
CA ASP A 19 4.29 21.47 -4.25
C ASP A 19 5.76 21.47 -4.69
N VAL A 20 6.39 20.31 -4.62
CA VAL A 20 7.77 20.12 -5.10
C VAL A 20 7.82 19.04 -6.16
N GLU A 21 8.53 19.32 -7.24
CA GLU A 21 8.85 18.34 -8.28
C GLU A 21 10.06 17.50 -7.85
N ILE A 22 9.91 16.19 -7.95
CA ILE A 22 10.90 15.22 -7.52
C ILE A 22 11.26 14.32 -8.70
N GLU A 23 12.51 14.41 -9.13
CA GLU A 23 13.09 13.54 -10.14
C GLU A 23 13.48 12.17 -9.55
N PRO A 24 13.45 11.09 -10.34
CA PRO A 24 13.98 9.80 -9.92
C PRO A 24 15.42 9.90 -9.38
N GLY A 25 15.66 9.26 -8.24
CA GLY A 25 16.93 9.27 -7.52
C GLY A 25 17.03 10.36 -6.45
N MET A 26 16.10 11.31 -6.38
CA MET A 26 16.11 12.40 -5.40
C MET A 26 15.45 12.00 -4.07
N PRO A 27 15.79 12.69 -2.96
CA PRO A 27 15.17 12.42 -1.67
C PRO A 27 13.66 12.62 -1.71
N TRP A 28 12.92 11.71 -1.08
CA TRP A 28 11.46 11.81 -1.00
C TRP A 28 11.07 12.77 0.13
N PRO A 29 10.33 13.86 -0.15
CA PRO A 29 10.06 14.93 0.82
C PRO A 29 8.81 14.67 1.66
N SER A 30 8.23 13.48 1.63
CA SER A 30 6.99 13.15 2.34
C SER A 30 7.09 11.81 3.07
N ALA A 31 5.98 11.30 3.58
CA ALA A 31 5.92 10.05 4.30
C ALA A 31 6.37 8.86 3.44
N TYR A 32 7.21 7.99 4.00
CA TYR A 32 7.59 6.72 3.37
C TYR A 32 6.46 5.70 3.53
N ARG A 33 5.61 5.60 2.51
CA ARG A 33 4.35 4.84 2.51
C ARG A 33 4.22 4.00 1.23
N GLY A 34 3.20 3.13 1.20
CA GLY A 34 2.89 2.28 0.03
C GLY A 34 2.76 0.80 0.36
N SER A 35 2.31 0.04 -0.64
CA SER A 35 2.42 -1.42 -0.72
C SER A 35 3.86 -1.85 -0.48
N ARG A 36 4.10 -2.83 0.39
CA ARG A 36 5.46 -3.29 0.73
C ARG A 36 5.87 -4.45 -0.16
N TYR A 37 7.03 -4.30 -0.79
CA TYR A 37 7.70 -5.37 -1.51
C TYR A 37 9.17 -5.42 -1.12
N SER A 38 9.83 -6.53 -1.43
CA SER A 38 11.26 -6.71 -1.20
C SER A 38 11.94 -7.38 -2.38
N LEU A 39 13.12 -6.90 -2.76
CA LEU A 39 14.03 -7.65 -3.62
C LEU A 39 14.93 -8.54 -2.77
N VAL A 40 14.81 -9.85 -2.95
CA VAL A 40 15.54 -10.86 -2.16
C VAL A 40 16.10 -11.95 -3.06
N THR A 41 17.17 -12.60 -2.64
CA THR A 41 17.66 -13.80 -3.34
C THR A 41 16.81 -15.01 -2.92
N SER A 42 16.09 -15.58 -3.88
CA SER A 42 15.36 -16.84 -3.67
C SER A 42 16.28 -18.03 -3.95
N ARG A 43 16.34 -18.96 -2.99
CA ARG A 43 17.04 -20.25 -3.18
C ARG A 43 16.28 -21.16 -4.15
N GLU A 44 14.96 -21.07 -4.14
CA GLU A 44 14.06 -21.85 -4.99
C GLU A 44 14.22 -21.47 -6.46
N HIS A 45 14.15 -20.17 -6.75
CA HIS A 45 14.28 -19.64 -8.12
C HIS A 45 15.75 -19.41 -8.53
N LYS A 46 16.71 -19.52 -7.60
CA LYS A 46 18.16 -19.29 -7.82
C LYS A 46 18.48 -17.90 -8.41
N GLN A 47 17.64 -16.91 -8.14
CA GLN A 47 17.77 -15.54 -8.64
C GLN A 47 17.23 -14.51 -7.64
N THR A 48 17.42 -13.23 -7.94
CA THR A 48 16.74 -12.15 -7.22
C THR A 48 15.28 -12.10 -7.67
N VAL A 49 14.35 -12.07 -6.72
CA VAL A 49 12.91 -12.01 -6.95
C VAL A 49 12.32 -10.78 -6.29
N PHE A 50 11.22 -10.28 -6.84
CA PHE A 50 10.38 -9.29 -6.21
C PHE A 50 9.30 -10.01 -5.41
N GLN A 51 9.29 -9.74 -4.11
CA GLN A 51 8.58 -10.54 -3.14
C GLN A 51 7.58 -9.70 -2.37
N TRP A 52 6.31 -10.14 -2.38
CA TRP A 52 5.36 -9.80 -1.33
C TRP A 52 5.40 -10.87 -0.23
N LYS A 53 5.35 -10.44 1.04
CA LYS A 53 5.38 -11.37 2.18
C LYS A 53 4.57 -10.86 3.37
N TYR A 54 3.85 -11.79 3.99
CA TYR A 54 3.24 -11.63 5.30
C TYR A 54 3.30 -12.97 6.07
N ASN A 55 4.08 -13.02 7.15
CA ASN A 55 4.34 -14.27 7.90
C ASN A 55 4.79 -15.41 6.97
N ASP A 56 3.99 -16.48 6.89
CA ASP A 56 4.19 -17.67 6.06
C ASP A 56 3.62 -17.52 4.63
N LEU A 57 2.88 -16.45 4.36
CA LEU A 57 2.37 -16.14 3.03
C LEU A 57 3.45 -15.40 2.24
N VAL A 58 3.83 -15.97 1.10
CA VAL A 58 4.87 -15.42 0.23
C VAL A 58 4.41 -15.55 -1.22
N ALA A 59 4.56 -14.47 -1.98
CA ALA A 59 4.42 -14.46 -3.43
C ALA A 59 5.71 -13.87 -4.02
N MET A 60 6.26 -14.53 -5.04
CA MET A 60 7.52 -14.16 -5.68
C MET A 60 7.31 -14.09 -7.18
N VAL A 61 7.84 -13.04 -7.79
CA VAL A 61 7.83 -12.82 -9.23
C VAL A 61 9.19 -12.26 -9.67
N ASP A 62 9.41 -12.17 -10.97
CA ASP A 62 10.57 -11.46 -11.49
C ASP A 62 10.47 -9.96 -11.13
N PRO A 63 11.60 -9.31 -10.79
CA PRO A 63 11.60 -7.88 -10.51
C PRO A 63 11.12 -7.05 -11.70
N PRO A 64 10.39 -5.94 -11.45
CA PRO A 64 10.14 -4.95 -12.47
C PRO A 64 11.43 -4.54 -13.18
N THR A 65 11.36 -4.43 -14.50
CA THR A 65 12.53 -4.09 -15.32
C THR A 65 13.11 -2.74 -14.89
N GLY A 66 14.44 -2.66 -14.75
CA GLY A 66 15.15 -1.45 -14.31
C GLY A 66 15.21 -1.24 -12.79
N LEU A 67 14.34 -1.89 -12.00
CA LEU A 67 14.28 -1.64 -10.55
C LEU A 67 15.56 -2.03 -9.81
N LEU A 68 16.08 -3.23 -10.07
CA LEU A 68 17.28 -3.74 -9.39
C LEU A 68 18.52 -2.90 -9.74
N GLU A 69 18.65 -2.50 -11.00
CA GLU A 69 19.73 -1.64 -11.50
C GLU A 69 19.69 -0.28 -10.82
N ARG A 70 18.53 0.40 -10.85
CA ARG A 70 18.33 1.70 -10.19
C ARG A 70 18.68 1.67 -8.70
N LEU A 71 18.23 0.64 -7.97
CA LEU A 71 18.54 0.49 -6.56
C LEU A 71 20.04 0.29 -6.33
N SER A 72 20.70 -0.51 -7.16
CA SER A 72 22.13 -0.76 -7.09
C SER A 72 22.93 0.53 -7.34
N GLU A 73 22.57 1.29 -8.37
CA GLU A 73 23.22 2.56 -8.75
C GLU A 73 23.13 3.61 -7.64
N LEU A 74 21.99 3.68 -6.94
CA LEU A 74 21.78 4.62 -5.84
C LEU A 74 22.40 4.16 -4.52
N GLY A 75 23.12 3.04 -4.49
CA GLY A 75 23.84 2.56 -3.31
C GLY A 75 23.00 1.68 -2.36
N LYS A 76 21.78 1.27 -2.73
CA LYS A 76 20.91 0.46 -1.87
C LYS A 76 21.63 -0.81 -1.41
N SER A 77 21.70 -0.99 -0.09
CA SER A 77 22.33 -2.15 0.55
C SER A 77 23.75 -2.37 0.03
N ARG A 78 24.57 -1.30 0.07
CA ARG A 78 25.97 -1.27 -0.38
C ARG A 78 26.12 -1.71 -1.84
N GLY A 79 25.24 -1.20 -2.70
CA GLY A 79 25.24 -1.49 -4.13
C GLY A 79 24.78 -2.89 -4.53
N SER A 80 24.16 -3.67 -3.63
CA SER A 80 23.55 -4.95 -4.03
C SER A 80 22.17 -4.79 -4.66
N GLY A 81 21.54 -3.62 -4.51
CA GLY A 81 20.18 -3.32 -5.01
C GLY A 81 19.06 -4.06 -4.26
N LYS A 82 19.39 -4.86 -3.23
CA LYS A 82 18.42 -5.67 -2.48
C LYS A 82 17.81 -4.89 -1.31
N GLY A 83 16.63 -5.31 -0.87
CA GLY A 83 15.94 -4.73 0.28
C GLY A 83 14.50 -4.35 -0.03
N SER A 84 13.89 -3.59 0.89
CA SER A 84 12.51 -3.15 0.79
C SER A 84 12.34 -2.00 -0.20
N VAL A 85 11.19 -2.02 -0.89
CA VAL A 85 10.62 -0.88 -1.61
C VAL A 85 9.16 -0.71 -1.20
N ARG A 86 8.64 0.47 -1.45
CA ARG A 86 7.23 0.79 -1.34
C ARG A 86 6.70 1.26 -2.69
N VAL A 87 5.46 0.91 -3.01
CA VAL A 87 4.76 1.47 -4.18
C VAL A 87 3.52 2.20 -3.68
N THR A 88 3.43 3.48 -4.00
CA THR A 88 2.35 4.36 -3.56
C THR A 88 1.06 4.12 -4.34
N ALA A 89 -0.05 4.70 -3.91
CA ALA A 89 -1.31 4.65 -4.66
C ALA A 89 -1.25 5.35 -6.03
N GLY A 90 -0.23 6.19 -6.26
CA GLY A 90 0.06 6.79 -7.56
C GLY A 90 1.15 6.08 -8.36
N GLY A 91 1.55 4.87 -7.95
CA GLY A 91 2.58 4.09 -8.63
C GLY A 91 4.03 4.55 -8.36
N GLU A 92 4.25 5.57 -7.52
CA GLU A 92 5.60 6.03 -7.18
C GLU A 92 6.33 4.94 -6.41
N VAL A 93 7.55 4.61 -6.83
CA VAL A 93 8.37 3.60 -6.19
C VAL A 93 9.35 4.28 -5.25
N LEU A 94 9.27 3.95 -3.96
CA LEU A 94 10.12 4.51 -2.91
C LEU A 94 11.02 3.43 -2.31
N THR A 95 12.22 3.82 -1.89
CA THR A 95 13.05 2.99 -0.99
C THR A 95 13.65 3.85 0.11
N LYS A 96 14.41 3.22 1.00
CA LYS A 96 15.31 3.90 1.93
C LYS A 96 16.75 3.53 1.66
N ILE A 97 17.67 4.49 1.69
CA ILE A 97 19.10 4.28 1.51
C ILE A 97 19.84 4.87 2.71
N GLU A 98 20.85 4.16 3.21
CA GLU A 98 21.69 4.66 4.30
C GLU A 98 22.43 5.92 3.82
N SER A 99 22.41 6.99 4.60
CA SER A 99 22.91 8.29 4.17
C SER A 99 24.38 8.27 3.77
N SER A 100 25.20 7.41 4.37
CA SER A 100 26.61 7.22 4.00
C SER A 100 26.82 6.63 2.61
N GLU A 101 25.80 5.98 2.04
CA GLU A 101 25.84 5.33 0.72
C GLU A 101 25.08 6.15 -0.34
N TYR A 102 24.44 7.26 0.05
CA TYR A 102 23.53 8.02 -0.81
C TYR A 102 24.07 9.41 -1.16
N ALA A 103 24.36 9.62 -2.45
CA ALA A 103 25.01 10.83 -2.94
C ALA A 103 24.24 12.14 -2.70
N TYR A 104 22.91 12.06 -2.57
CA TYR A 104 22.04 13.24 -2.40
C TYR A 104 21.49 13.37 -0.97
N ALA A 105 22.12 12.71 0.02
CA ALA A 105 21.68 12.79 1.42
C ALA A 105 21.62 14.22 1.95
N ASN A 106 22.49 15.12 1.47
CA ASN A 106 22.52 16.53 1.86
C ASN A 106 21.34 17.37 1.33
N GLN A 107 20.50 16.81 0.45
CA GLN A 107 19.31 17.46 -0.10
C GLN A 107 18.02 16.96 0.57
N ALA A 108 18.12 15.95 1.43
CA ALA A 108 16.99 15.40 2.15
C ALA A 108 16.63 16.27 3.38
N PRO A 109 15.38 16.18 3.89
CA PRO A 109 14.99 16.86 5.13
C PRO A 109 15.88 16.52 6.35
N VAL A 110 16.52 15.36 6.33
CA VAL A 110 17.57 14.94 7.27
C VAL A 110 18.71 14.30 6.50
N ASP A 111 19.96 14.48 6.94
CA ASP A 111 21.16 14.03 6.22
C ASP A 111 21.84 12.79 6.85
N SER A 112 21.20 12.20 7.86
CA SER A 112 21.71 11.03 8.59
C SER A 112 20.66 9.92 8.69
N GLY A 113 21.12 8.68 8.90
CA GLY A 113 20.25 7.51 8.99
C GLY A 113 19.75 7.03 7.62
N TRP A 114 18.52 6.52 7.57
CA TRP A 114 17.92 5.98 6.36
C TRP A 114 17.06 7.02 5.63
N ILE A 115 17.55 7.50 4.50
CA ILE A 115 16.91 8.53 3.69
C ILE A 115 15.90 7.90 2.73
N PRO A 116 14.62 8.28 2.76
CA PRO A 116 13.65 7.91 1.73
C PRO A 116 14.02 8.49 0.37
N VAL A 117 13.95 7.69 -0.69
CA VAL A 117 14.35 8.06 -2.05
C VAL A 117 13.27 7.64 -3.04
N TYR A 118 12.93 8.54 -3.96
CA TYR A 118 12.06 8.24 -5.09
C TYR A 118 12.85 7.56 -6.20
N LEU A 119 12.34 6.47 -6.77
CA LEU A 119 13.03 5.68 -7.79
C LEU A 119 12.47 5.88 -9.20
N GLY A 120 11.27 6.44 -9.33
CA GLY A 120 10.49 6.47 -10.57
C GLY A 120 9.08 5.90 -10.36
N THR A 121 8.33 5.75 -11.44
CA THR A 121 6.95 5.22 -11.41
C THR A 121 6.93 3.76 -11.86
N LEU A 122 6.07 2.95 -11.25
CA LEU A 122 5.79 1.59 -11.70
C LEU A 122 4.79 1.63 -12.86
N ASP A 123 5.21 1.16 -14.03
CA ASP A 123 4.36 0.97 -15.20
C ASP A 123 4.08 -0.53 -15.40
N GLY A 124 2.79 -0.88 -15.54
CA GLY A 124 2.30 -2.25 -15.60
C GLY A 124 2.26 -2.96 -14.25
N GLU A 125 1.98 -4.26 -14.30
CA GLU A 125 1.72 -5.09 -13.12
C GLU A 125 2.78 -6.20 -12.98
N PRO A 126 3.34 -6.42 -11.79
CA PRO A 126 4.13 -7.61 -11.52
C PRO A 126 3.22 -8.84 -11.64
N ASP A 127 3.74 -9.90 -12.27
CA ASP A 127 2.99 -11.08 -12.69
C ASP A 127 2.74 -12.06 -11.54
N PHE A 128 2.05 -11.60 -10.49
CA PHE A 128 1.68 -12.44 -9.36
C PHE A 128 0.55 -13.39 -9.75
N ASP A 129 0.59 -14.63 -9.27
CA ASP A 129 -0.53 -15.59 -9.36
C ASP A 129 -1.78 -15.14 -8.56
N ILE A 130 -1.74 -13.97 -7.93
CA ILE A 130 -2.79 -13.37 -7.11
C ILE A 130 -3.21 -12.07 -7.78
N GLN A 131 -4.52 -11.91 -8.00
CA GLN A 131 -5.02 -10.77 -8.74
C GLN A 131 -4.99 -9.49 -7.90
N VAL A 132 -4.05 -8.59 -8.23
CA VAL A 132 -3.83 -7.31 -7.52
C VAL A 132 -4.38 -6.10 -8.25
N ASN A 133 -4.64 -6.21 -9.55
CA ASN A 133 -5.35 -5.21 -10.36
C ASN A 133 -6.55 -5.84 -11.11
N PRO A 134 -7.53 -6.42 -10.39
CA PRO A 134 -8.66 -7.07 -11.05
C PRO A 134 -9.53 -6.06 -11.81
N GLU A 135 -9.96 -6.43 -13.02
CA GLU A 135 -11.10 -5.79 -13.67
C GLU A 135 -12.37 -6.06 -12.84
N ILE A 136 -12.74 -5.11 -12.00
CA ILE A 136 -13.99 -5.12 -11.22
C ILE A 136 -14.92 -4.10 -11.83
N GLU A 137 -16.14 -4.53 -12.19
CA GLU A 137 -17.19 -3.61 -12.64
C GLU A 137 -17.36 -2.47 -11.63
N ALA A 138 -17.39 -1.25 -12.14
CA ALA A 138 -17.12 -0.04 -11.39
C ALA A 138 -18.05 0.24 -10.18
N SER A 139 -19.18 -0.47 -10.04
CA SER A 139 -20.14 -0.28 -8.96
C SER A 139 -20.25 -1.47 -8.00
N ASN A 140 -19.41 -2.50 -8.14
CA ASN A 140 -19.60 -3.75 -7.40
C ASN A 140 -18.72 -3.82 -6.15
N VAL A 141 -19.33 -3.56 -5.00
CA VAL A 141 -18.76 -3.95 -3.70
C VAL A 141 -18.59 -5.47 -3.67
N THR A 142 -17.38 -5.93 -3.34
CA THR A 142 -17.08 -7.36 -3.28
C THR A 142 -16.00 -7.67 -2.24
N VAL A 143 -15.68 -8.94 -2.01
CA VAL A 143 -14.54 -9.29 -1.15
C VAL A 143 -13.24 -9.03 -1.90
N TRP A 144 -12.34 -8.28 -1.30
CA TRP A 144 -10.99 -8.07 -1.81
C TRP A 144 -10.15 -9.34 -1.66
N SER A 145 -9.80 -9.94 -2.79
CA SER A 145 -9.07 -11.21 -2.89
C SER A 145 -7.61 -11.08 -3.34
N GLY A 146 -7.12 -9.85 -3.56
CA GLY A 146 -5.69 -9.59 -3.77
C GLY A 146 -4.90 -9.82 -2.47
N PHE A 147 -3.76 -9.15 -2.29
CA PHE A 147 -3.06 -9.21 -1.01
C PHE A 147 -3.85 -8.46 0.07
N PRO A 148 -4.30 -9.10 1.17
CA PRO A 148 -5.07 -8.45 2.22
C PRO A 148 -4.19 -7.94 3.37
N PHE A 149 -2.87 -8.10 3.28
CA PHE A 149 -1.88 -7.65 4.26
C PHE A 149 -0.76 -6.90 3.55
N ASN A 150 -0.20 -5.87 4.20
CA ASN A 150 0.96 -5.10 3.71
C ASN A 150 0.84 -4.57 2.26
N HIS A 151 -0.36 -4.53 1.71
CA HIS A 151 -0.68 -4.11 0.35
C HIS A 151 -1.67 -2.96 0.43
N GLY A 152 -1.34 -1.91 -0.30
CA GLY A 152 -1.94 -0.60 -0.22
C GLY A 152 -1.38 0.29 0.89
N GLU A 153 -1.45 1.59 0.59
CA GLU A 153 -1.29 2.66 1.53
C GLU A 153 -2.38 2.61 2.59
N ARG A 154 -1.98 2.76 3.84
CA ARG A 154 -2.88 2.69 5.00
C ARG A 154 -3.34 4.09 5.36
N TRP A 155 -4.63 4.34 5.17
CA TRP A 155 -5.29 5.57 5.56
C TRP A 155 -6.32 5.28 6.64
N ALA A 156 -6.58 6.27 7.50
CA ALA A 156 -7.63 6.19 8.50
C ALA A 156 -8.63 7.34 8.29
N VAL A 157 -9.92 7.04 8.45
CA VAL A 157 -10.96 8.07 8.49
C VAL A 157 -11.03 8.64 9.91
N SER A 158 -10.88 9.95 10.04
CA SER A 158 -10.95 10.69 11.29
C SER A 158 -12.40 11.00 11.69
N TYR A 159 -12.59 11.52 12.91
CA TYR A 159 -13.93 11.92 13.40
C TYR A 159 -14.48 13.16 12.68
N ASP A 160 -13.61 14.00 12.14
CA ASP A 160 -13.93 15.18 11.34
C ASP A 160 -13.99 14.88 9.83
N ASN A 161 -14.17 13.60 9.45
CA ASN A 161 -14.31 13.16 8.06
C ASN A 161 -13.13 13.59 7.16
N ARG A 162 -11.90 13.33 7.62
CA ARG A 162 -10.68 13.51 6.83
C ARG A 162 -9.88 12.22 6.78
N LEU A 163 -9.08 12.07 5.72
CA LEU A 163 -8.13 10.98 5.62
C LEU A 163 -6.84 11.35 6.35
N ILE A 164 -6.41 10.46 7.24
CA ILE A 164 -5.18 10.57 8.03
C ILE A 164 -4.27 9.39 7.73
N TRP A 165 -3.05 9.68 7.31
CA TRP A 165 -1.95 8.73 7.30
C TRP A 165 -1.27 8.70 8.68
N LYS A 166 -0.95 7.50 9.18
CA LYS A 166 -0.38 7.32 10.53
C LYS A 166 0.89 6.48 10.51
N TRP A 167 1.89 6.88 11.28
CA TRP A 167 3.08 6.08 11.57
C TRP A 167 3.58 6.38 12.98
N GLN A 168 3.65 5.36 13.83
CA GLN A 168 3.89 5.53 15.27
C GLN A 168 2.92 6.59 15.85
N ASP A 169 3.45 7.62 16.50
CA ASP A 169 2.68 8.72 17.08
C ASP A 169 2.36 9.84 16.07
N TYR A 170 2.93 9.80 14.88
CA TYR A 170 2.73 10.80 13.83
C TYR A 170 1.41 10.60 13.07
N ARG A 171 0.77 11.72 12.74
CA ARG A 171 -0.52 11.77 12.03
C ARG A 171 -0.49 12.92 11.04
N PHE A 172 -0.69 12.61 9.76
CA PHE A 172 -0.68 13.59 8.68
C PHE A 172 -1.97 13.49 7.89
N TYR A 173 -2.64 14.63 7.69
CA TYR A 173 -3.83 14.69 6.87
C TYR A 173 -3.48 14.58 5.39
N SER A 174 -4.42 14.09 4.59
CA SER A 174 -4.34 14.23 3.14
C SER A 174 -4.33 15.71 2.75
N ALA A 175 -3.53 16.05 1.75
CA ALA A 175 -3.52 17.35 1.07
C ALA A 175 -4.87 17.65 0.40
N PHE A 176 -5.64 16.61 0.07
CA PHE A 176 -6.91 16.71 -0.63
C PHE A 176 -8.07 16.23 0.24
N GLU A 177 -9.24 16.79 0.00
CA GLU A 177 -10.49 16.31 0.58
C GLU A 177 -11.00 15.11 -0.21
N HIS A 178 -11.61 14.15 0.48
CA HIS A 178 -12.12 12.91 -0.10
C HIS A 178 -13.53 12.55 0.40
N PRO A 179 -14.51 13.46 0.26
CA PRO A 179 -15.86 13.25 0.79
C PRO A 179 -16.53 11.99 0.21
N GLU A 180 -16.41 11.72 -1.09
CA GLU A 180 -17.08 10.58 -1.74
C GLU A 180 -16.48 9.24 -1.29
N LEU A 181 -15.15 9.16 -1.21
CA LEU A 181 -14.47 7.97 -0.68
C LEU A 181 -14.79 7.74 0.80
N ILE A 182 -14.87 8.81 1.60
CA ILE A 182 -15.22 8.71 3.02
C ILE A 182 -16.66 8.25 3.20
N GLU A 183 -17.59 8.75 2.40
CA GLU A 183 -18.99 8.31 2.40
C GLU A 183 -19.09 6.81 2.07
N ALA A 184 -18.41 6.34 1.02
CA ALA A 184 -18.35 4.92 0.66
C ALA A 184 -17.76 4.04 1.77
N TYR A 185 -16.71 4.51 2.46
CA TYR A 185 -16.18 3.82 3.65
C TYR A 185 -17.23 3.72 4.77
N GLN A 186 -17.96 4.80 5.02
CA GLN A 186 -18.91 4.91 6.14
C GLN A 186 -20.16 4.02 5.95
N GLU A 187 -20.50 3.64 4.71
CA GLU A 187 -21.60 2.70 4.45
C GLU A 187 -21.45 1.37 5.20
N PHE A 188 -20.23 0.80 5.22
CA PHE A 188 -19.97 -0.50 5.83
C PHE A 188 -19.31 -0.40 7.20
N ARG A 189 -18.79 0.78 7.55
CA ARG A 189 -18.00 0.97 8.77
C ARG A 189 -18.23 2.33 9.43
N THR A 190 -18.93 2.29 10.56
CA THR A 190 -19.26 3.49 11.36
C THR A 190 -18.20 3.84 12.40
N THR A 191 -17.27 2.94 12.69
CA THR A 191 -16.18 3.16 13.65
C THR A 191 -14.89 3.57 12.94
N ALA A 192 -14.09 4.39 13.61
CA ALA A 192 -12.76 4.77 13.11
C ALA A 192 -11.93 3.52 12.81
N GLY A 193 -11.24 3.53 11.67
CA GLY A 193 -10.63 2.34 11.11
C GLY A 193 -9.69 2.64 9.96
N ARG A 194 -9.20 1.58 9.31
CA ARG A 194 -8.26 1.68 8.20
C ARG A 194 -8.95 1.36 6.87
N LEU A 195 -8.70 2.21 5.89
CA LEU A 195 -8.88 1.92 4.47
C LEU A 195 -7.50 1.75 3.82
N TYR A 196 -7.47 1.00 2.73
CA TYR A 196 -6.27 0.61 2.02
C TYR A 196 -6.44 0.96 0.56
N ILE A 197 -5.43 1.61 -0.02
CA ILE A 197 -5.42 1.98 -1.44
C ILE A 197 -4.16 1.40 -2.06
N ASN A 198 -4.29 0.43 -2.96
CA ASN A 198 -3.13 -0.14 -3.63
C ASN A 198 -2.60 0.74 -4.76
N GLU A 199 -1.47 0.36 -5.32
CA GLU A 199 -0.76 1.07 -6.38
C GLU A 199 -1.54 1.18 -7.70
N TYR A 200 -2.64 0.44 -7.82
CA TYR A 200 -3.56 0.49 -8.97
C TYR A 200 -4.86 1.22 -8.61
N GLY A 201 -4.90 1.97 -7.52
CA GLY A 201 -6.09 2.74 -7.13
C GLY A 201 -7.25 1.91 -6.57
N HIS A 202 -7.12 0.60 -6.38
CA HIS A 202 -8.17 -0.19 -5.74
C HIS A 202 -8.25 0.12 -4.25
N VAL A 203 -9.46 0.38 -3.79
CA VAL A 203 -9.75 0.71 -2.40
C VAL A 203 -10.45 -0.45 -1.71
N PHE A 204 -9.89 -0.88 -0.58
CA PHE A 204 -10.51 -1.88 0.26
C PHE A 204 -10.44 -1.53 1.75
N VAL A 205 -11.41 -2.04 2.50
CA VAL A 205 -11.61 -1.78 3.93
C VAL A 205 -11.71 -3.10 4.66
N ASN A 206 -11.10 -3.18 5.83
CA ASN A 206 -11.25 -4.37 6.68
C ASN A 206 -12.41 -4.18 7.65
N VAL A 207 -13.56 -4.74 7.30
CA VAL A 207 -14.83 -4.52 7.97
C VAL A 207 -15.01 -5.52 9.12
N PRO A 208 -15.05 -5.07 10.39
CA PRO A 208 -15.41 -5.94 11.50
C PRO A 208 -16.87 -6.34 11.37
N GLN A 209 -17.14 -7.62 11.10
CA GLN A 209 -18.48 -8.10 10.76
C GLN A 209 -19.53 -7.79 11.84
N GLN A 210 -19.11 -7.74 13.11
CA GLN A 210 -19.96 -7.41 14.25
C GLN A 210 -20.31 -5.91 14.38
N GLN A 211 -19.57 -5.02 13.70
CA GLN A 211 -19.74 -3.56 13.78
C GLN A 211 -20.41 -2.97 12.53
N VAL A 212 -20.84 -3.82 11.61
CA VAL A 212 -21.56 -3.43 10.40
C VAL A 212 -22.94 -2.89 10.78
N PRO A 213 -23.39 -1.77 10.19
CA PRO A 213 -24.76 -1.29 10.37
C PRO A 213 -25.80 -2.38 10.11
N GLU A 214 -26.87 -2.43 10.91
CA GLU A 214 -27.91 -3.47 10.79
C GLU A 214 -28.51 -3.52 9.37
N SER A 215 -28.69 -2.35 8.74
CA SER A 215 -29.17 -2.21 7.37
C SER A 215 -28.27 -2.86 6.30
N LYS A 216 -26.99 -3.08 6.61
CA LYS A 216 -25.97 -3.60 5.69
C LYS A 216 -25.57 -5.04 5.96
N LYS A 217 -26.03 -5.65 7.06
CA LYS A 217 -25.64 -7.04 7.43
C LYS A 217 -26.05 -8.07 6.37
N SER A 218 -27.29 -8.00 5.88
CA SER A 218 -27.77 -8.93 4.84
C SER A 218 -27.03 -8.75 3.52
N GLU A 219 -26.70 -7.51 3.16
CA GLU A 219 -25.90 -7.18 1.98
C GLU A 219 -24.49 -7.76 2.09
N LEU A 220 -23.81 -7.56 3.23
CA LEU A 220 -22.47 -8.09 3.47
C LEU A 220 -22.43 -9.62 3.43
N ALA A 221 -23.43 -10.29 4.02
CA ALA A 221 -23.54 -11.74 3.98
C ALA A 221 -23.74 -12.26 2.53
N ALA A 222 -24.55 -11.56 1.73
CA ALA A 222 -24.74 -11.89 0.32
C ALA A 222 -23.45 -11.67 -0.51
N ILE A 223 -22.70 -10.59 -0.24
CA ILE A 223 -21.40 -10.31 -0.86
C ILE A 223 -20.42 -11.45 -0.57
N HIS A 224 -20.29 -11.84 0.70
CA HIS A 224 -19.39 -12.92 1.10
C HIS A 224 -19.77 -14.25 0.43
N SER A 225 -21.05 -14.64 0.50
CA SER A 225 -21.52 -15.89 -0.11
C SER A 225 -21.35 -15.91 -1.63
N LYS A 226 -21.59 -14.79 -2.32
CA LYS A 226 -21.37 -14.67 -3.77
C LYS A 226 -19.88 -14.83 -4.11
N TRP A 227 -18.99 -14.27 -3.31
CA TRP A 227 -17.55 -14.41 -3.49
C TRP A 227 -17.08 -15.85 -3.22
N GLU A 228 -17.54 -16.51 -2.16
CA GLU A 228 -17.24 -17.91 -1.87
C GLU A 228 -17.65 -18.81 -3.05
N GLN A 229 -18.90 -18.69 -3.51
CA GLN A 229 -19.37 -19.45 -4.66
C GLN A 229 -18.57 -19.18 -5.95
N LYS A 230 -18.13 -17.94 -6.17
CA LYS A 230 -17.31 -17.59 -7.35
C LYS A 230 -15.94 -18.24 -7.27
N THR A 231 -15.25 -18.11 -6.13
CA THR A 231 -13.91 -18.65 -5.95
C THR A 231 -13.90 -20.19 -5.98
N GLU A 232 -14.93 -20.84 -5.44
CA GLU A 232 -15.09 -22.31 -5.54
C GLU A 232 -15.27 -22.77 -7.00
N ARG A 233 -16.15 -22.10 -7.77
CA ARG A 233 -16.37 -22.42 -9.19
C ARG A 233 -15.13 -22.22 -10.04
N GLN A 234 -14.30 -21.23 -9.69
CA GLN A 234 -13.06 -20.91 -10.37
C GLN A 234 -11.85 -21.70 -9.84
N ASN A 235 -12.03 -22.48 -8.76
CA ASN A 235 -10.98 -23.19 -8.05
C ASN A 235 -9.82 -22.27 -7.60
N ASP A 236 -10.16 -21.04 -7.20
CA ASP A 236 -9.20 -20.01 -6.76
C ASP A 236 -8.80 -20.21 -5.29
N THR A 237 -7.98 -21.25 -5.09
CA THR A 237 -7.51 -21.64 -3.75
C THR A 237 -6.60 -20.59 -3.10
N ALA A 238 -5.93 -19.75 -3.90
CA ALA A 238 -5.06 -18.69 -3.40
C ALA A 238 -5.88 -17.57 -2.75
N ALA A 239 -6.91 -17.06 -3.44
CA ALA A 239 -7.84 -16.08 -2.89
C ALA A 239 -8.51 -16.59 -1.61
N GLN A 240 -9.01 -17.84 -1.63
CA GLN A 240 -9.64 -18.45 -0.45
C GLN A 240 -8.69 -18.52 0.74
N ARG A 241 -7.43 -18.94 0.51
CA ARG A 241 -6.41 -19.01 1.56
C ARG A 241 -6.12 -17.64 2.14
N LEU A 242 -5.97 -16.60 1.31
CA LEU A 242 -5.65 -15.24 1.74
C LEU A 242 -6.77 -14.63 2.58
N VAL A 243 -8.01 -14.68 2.10
CA VAL A 243 -9.17 -14.14 2.82
C VAL A 243 -9.41 -14.92 4.12
N THR A 244 -9.35 -16.25 4.08
CA THR A 244 -9.48 -17.08 5.31
C THR A 244 -8.39 -16.74 6.32
N ARG A 245 -7.14 -16.54 5.88
CA ARG A 245 -6.04 -16.15 6.76
C ARG A 245 -6.30 -14.77 7.38
N ARG A 246 -6.81 -13.82 6.59
CA ARG A 246 -7.19 -12.49 7.07
C ARG A 246 -8.24 -12.55 8.17
N LEU A 247 -9.32 -13.30 7.93
CA LEU A 247 -10.38 -13.49 8.90
C LEU A 247 -9.86 -14.13 10.20
N LYS A 248 -9.08 -15.21 10.10
CA LYS A 248 -8.48 -15.87 11.29
C LYS A 248 -7.57 -14.95 12.09
N VAL A 249 -6.68 -14.20 11.43
CA VAL A 249 -5.72 -13.33 12.13
C VAL A 249 -6.44 -12.19 12.85
N THR A 250 -7.46 -11.62 12.22
CA THR A 250 -8.18 -10.46 12.79
C THR A 250 -9.27 -10.85 13.79
N GLY A 251 -9.78 -12.08 13.75
CA GLY A 251 -10.76 -12.63 14.68
C GLY A 251 -10.18 -13.51 15.80
N GLY A 252 -8.89 -13.35 16.13
CA GLY A 252 -8.26 -14.11 17.23
C GLY A 252 -8.25 -15.63 17.02
N GLY A 253 -8.29 -16.10 15.77
CA GLY A 253 -8.39 -17.50 15.39
C GLY A 253 -9.78 -17.92 14.91
N ASN A 254 -10.83 -17.16 15.21
CA ASN A 254 -12.20 -17.39 14.74
C ASN A 254 -12.50 -16.56 13.48
N PRO A 255 -12.68 -17.17 12.29
CA PRO A 255 -13.00 -16.44 11.07
C PRO A 255 -14.30 -15.61 11.13
N GLU A 256 -15.31 -16.05 11.89
CA GLU A 256 -16.60 -15.36 12.01
C GLU A 256 -16.49 -14.04 12.78
N GLU A 257 -15.47 -13.92 13.63
CA GLU A 257 -15.12 -12.69 14.35
C GLU A 257 -14.10 -11.84 13.56
N GLY A 258 -13.63 -12.36 12.43
CA GLY A 258 -12.64 -11.73 11.58
C GLY A 258 -13.16 -10.49 10.85
N HIS A 259 -12.22 -9.64 10.46
CA HIS A 259 -12.49 -8.49 9.62
C HIS A 259 -12.47 -8.91 8.15
N LEU A 260 -13.62 -8.80 7.49
CA LEU A 260 -13.76 -9.13 6.08
C LEU A 260 -13.08 -8.04 5.23
N PRO A 261 -12.13 -8.39 4.34
CA PRO A 261 -11.55 -7.41 3.42
C PRO A 261 -12.56 -7.12 2.31
N LEU A 262 -13.18 -5.95 2.35
CA LEU A 262 -14.23 -5.51 1.44
C LEU A 262 -13.63 -4.51 0.44
N TYR A 263 -13.66 -4.84 -0.84
CA TYR A 263 -13.42 -3.89 -1.92
C TYR A 263 -14.61 -2.95 -2.03
N ILE A 264 -14.36 -1.65 -1.94
CA ILE A 264 -15.40 -0.61 -1.96
C ILE A 264 -15.41 0.21 -3.25
N GLY A 265 -14.36 0.13 -4.08
CA GLY A 265 -14.28 0.82 -5.35
C GLY A 265 -12.86 1.09 -5.80
N HIS A 266 -12.73 1.71 -6.97
CA HIS A 266 -11.47 2.19 -7.54
C HIS A 266 -11.42 3.72 -7.37
N LEU A 267 -10.25 4.30 -7.11
CA LEU A 267 -10.09 5.74 -6.85
C LEU A 267 -10.74 6.62 -7.92
N SER A 268 -10.66 6.25 -9.20
CA SER A 268 -11.32 7.00 -10.29
C SER A 268 -12.85 7.15 -10.17
N GLN A 269 -13.47 6.50 -9.19
CA GLN A 269 -14.91 6.57 -8.89
C GLN A 269 -15.23 7.54 -7.76
N PHE A 270 -14.20 8.06 -7.09
CA PHE A 270 -14.32 8.94 -5.95
C PHE A 270 -13.49 10.19 -6.17
N ASP A 271 -14.07 11.34 -5.89
CA ASP A 271 -13.34 12.60 -5.75
C ASP A 271 -12.46 12.90 -6.99
N ASP A 272 -13.02 12.69 -8.20
CA ASP A 272 -12.35 12.84 -9.50
C ASP A 272 -11.07 12.00 -9.69
N GLY A 273 -10.89 10.91 -8.91
CA GLY A 273 -9.68 10.11 -8.95
C GLY A 273 -8.51 10.68 -8.15
N LEU A 274 -8.75 11.67 -7.28
CA LEU A 274 -7.72 12.26 -6.45
C LEU A 274 -7.10 11.19 -5.54
N ILE A 275 -5.77 11.15 -5.55
CA ILE A 275 -4.99 10.23 -4.74
C ILE A 275 -4.68 10.92 -3.41
N PRO A 276 -5.03 10.34 -2.25
CA PRO A 276 -4.66 10.92 -0.97
C PRO A 276 -3.14 11.07 -0.82
N ARG A 277 -2.66 12.24 -0.37
CA ARG A 277 -1.21 12.50 -0.19
C ARG A 277 -0.96 13.13 1.17
N PRO A 278 -0.15 12.53 2.06
CA PRO A 278 0.06 13.07 3.39
C PRO A 278 0.97 14.30 3.32
N VAL A 279 0.57 15.36 4.02
CA VAL A 279 1.41 16.54 4.21
C VAL A 279 2.13 16.40 5.55
N VAL A 280 3.45 16.29 5.50
CA VAL A 280 4.28 16.19 6.70
C VAL A 280 4.48 17.59 7.27
N GLU A 281 3.67 17.95 8.26
CA GLU A 281 3.73 19.26 8.94
C GLU A 281 4.65 19.24 10.18
N ASP A 282 4.97 18.05 10.70
CA ASP A 282 5.89 17.87 11.84
C ASP A 282 7.21 17.29 11.34
N GLU A 283 8.22 18.14 11.18
CA GLU A 283 9.54 17.77 10.65
C GLU A 283 10.28 16.75 11.55
N THR A 284 9.92 16.63 12.83
CA THR A 284 10.53 15.62 13.71
C THR A 284 10.25 14.19 13.24
N TYR A 285 9.21 14.01 12.40
CA TYR A 285 8.96 12.78 11.67
C TYR A 285 10.16 12.33 10.84
N TYR A 286 10.84 13.23 10.12
CA TYR A 286 11.95 12.83 9.26
C TYR A 286 13.10 12.24 10.07
N VAL A 287 13.41 12.84 11.23
CA VAL A 287 14.42 12.32 12.17
C VAL A 287 14.01 10.95 12.70
N ALA A 288 12.77 10.82 13.18
CA ALA A 288 12.26 9.56 13.70
C ALA A 288 12.22 8.46 12.62
N ALA A 289 11.79 8.79 11.41
CA ALA A 289 11.71 7.86 10.30
C ALA A 289 13.09 7.44 9.77
N ALA A 290 14.11 8.30 9.88
CA ALA A 290 15.47 7.97 9.47
C ALA A 290 16.18 7.01 10.44
N HIS A 291 15.85 7.05 11.73
CA HIS A 291 16.47 6.20 12.76
C HIS A 291 15.58 5.06 13.28
N GLY A 292 14.28 5.10 12.98
CA GLY A 292 13.35 4.06 13.35
C GLY A 292 13.56 2.79 12.52
N GLU A 293 13.54 1.62 13.18
CA GLU A 293 13.41 0.36 12.46
C GLU A 293 12.12 0.38 11.62
N GLU A 294 12.16 -0.16 10.40
CA GLU A 294 10.95 -0.56 9.68
C GLU A 294 10.27 -1.67 10.50
N LEU A 295 9.54 -1.32 11.56
CA LEU A 295 8.82 -2.28 12.37
C LEU A 295 8.02 -3.19 11.43
N SER A 296 8.29 -4.49 11.53
CA SER A 296 7.46 -5.51 10.93
C SER A 296 6.14 -5.48 11.71
N ASP A 297 5.22 -4.63 11.25
CA ASP A 297 3.86 -4.58 11.78
C ASP A 297 3.24 -5.97 11.56
N TYR A 298 2.89 -6.60 12.68
CA TYR A 298 2.24 -7.91 12.80
C TYR A 298 1.06 -8.13 11.85
#